data_AF-A0A7V0XFJ6-F1
#
_entry.id   AF-A0A7V0XFJ6-F1
#
_cell.length_a   1.000
_cell.length_b   1.000
_cell.length_c   1.000
_cell.angle_alpha   90.00
_cell.angle_beta   90.00
_cell.angle_gamma   90.00
#
_symmetry.space_group_name_H-M   'P 1'
#
loop_
_entity.id
_entity.type
_entity.pdbx_description
1 polymer ?
#
loop_
_entity_poly.entity_id
_entity_poly.type
_entity_poly.pdbx_seq_one_letter_code
_entity_poly.pdbx_strand_id
1 'polypeptide(L)'
;MRDQMGFREQMVRAQQMARFGQDDKALAIAESLARARPDQPEPGEFIKALEADRTRYLLLAEARELAGKREYTRAVELLDSLAATGYHDAGPEVVRVLLGEGHWHWSQGRAGQAKRSFEVAQERDPGNAQARKALDDIGKTPRPVTATTGQRPTPATRPAPDPRANTTPAAKPVSPTGTQAPPPPLDPALEQRALDAYAKGYEELKDRDDTTTARNKFREVVEMLREYPENKWYKRASDLLREIGR
;
A
#
# COMPACT_ATOMS: atom_id res chain seq x y z
N MET A 1 -39.34 7.44 27.47
CA MET A 1 -37.91 7.40 27.86
C MET A 1 -37.18 6.11 27.45
N ARG A 2 -37.76 4.90 27.55
CA ARG A 2 -37.10 3.64 27.09
C ARG A 2 -36.71 3.64 25.60
N ASP A 3 -37.54 4.22 24.73
CA ASP A 3 -37.32 4.22 23.28
C ASP A 3 -36.18 5.14 22.81
N GLN A 4 -35.78 6.14 23.58
CA GLN A 4 -34.61 6.97 23.24
C GLN A 4 -33.28 6.28 23.59
N MET A 5 -33.26 5.49 24.68
CA MET A 5 -32.06 4.72 25.06
C MET A 5 -31.70 3.66 24.01
N GLY A 6 -32.69 2.89 23.53
CA GLY A 6 -32.44 1.86 22.52
C GLY A 6 -31.97 2.41 21.17
N PHE A 7 -32.43 3.60 20.77
CA PHE A 7 -31.96 4.28 19.56
C PHE A 7 -30.49 4.69 19.67
N ARG A 8 -30.12 5.35 20.78
CA ARG A 8 -28.75 5.80 21.01
C ARG A 8 -27.76 4.63 21.10
N GLU A 9 -28.15 3.55 21.77
CA GLU A 9 -27.34 2.32 21.84
C GLU A 9 -27.10 1.71 20.46
N GLN A 10 -28.12 1.66 19.62
CA GLN A 10 -27.98 1.15 18.26
C GLN A 10 -27.12 2.06 17.37
N MET A 11 -27.24 3.39 17.50
CA MET A 11 -26.35 4.34 16.81
C MET A 11 -24.88 4.17 17.23
N VAL A 12 -24.61 4.06 18.55
CA VAL A 12 -23.25 3.82 19.06
C VAL A 12 -22.71 2.48 18.53
N ARG A 13 -23.54 1.45 18.50
CA ARG A 13 -23.16 0.14 17.93
C ARG A 13 -22.82 0.24 16.45
N ALA A 14 -23.61 0.97 15.66
CA ALA A 14 -23.35 1.18 14.24
C ALA A 14 -22.03 1.94 14.03
N GLN A 15 -21.78 2.99 14.81
CA GLN A 15 -20.51 3.75 14.77
C GLN A 15 -19.30 2.89 15.15
N GLN A 16 -19.43 2.03 16.17
CA GLN A 16 -18.36 1.09 16.53
C GLN A 16 -18.11 0.08 15.41
N MET A 17 -19.16 -0.47 14.79
CA MET A 17 -19.02 -1.38 13.66
C MET A 17 -18.25 -0.74 12.50
N ALA A 18 -18.60 0.48 12.11
CA ALA A 18 -17.89 1.23 11.07
C ALA A 18 -16.42 1.47 11.46
N ARG A 19 -16.15 1.85 12.70
CA ARG A 19 -14.78 2.03 13.21
C ARG A 19 -13.94 0.77 13.10
N PHE A 20 -14.55 -0.42 13.22
CA PHE A 20 -13.89 -1.71 13.06
C PHE A 20 -13.96 -2.27 11.63
N GLY A 21 -14.29 -1.44 10.63
CA GLY A 21 -14.36 -1.82 9.22
C GLY A 21 -15.53 -2.75 8.88
N GLN A 22 -16.56 -2.79 9.71
CA GLN A 22 -17.80 -3.54 9.48
C GLN A 22 -18.87 -2.64 8.85
N ASP A 23 -18.51 -1.92 7.79
CA ASP A 23 -19.33 -0.87 7.19
C ASP A 23 -20.69 -1.38 6.72
N ASP A 24 -20.77 -2.59 6.14
CA ASP A 24 -22.04 -3.19 5.72
C ASP A 24 -23.00 -3.43 6.90
N LYS A 25 -22.47 -3.82 8.06
CA LYS A 25 -23.28 -4.03 9.27
C LYS A 25 -23.66 -2.69 9.91
N ALA A 26 -22.75 -1.73 9.91
CA ALA A 26 -23.02 -0.37 10.36
C ALA A 26 -24.13 0.28 9.53
N LEU A 27 -24.05 0.14 8.20
CA LEU A 27 -25.03 0.62 7.24
C LEU A 27 -26.38 -0.05 7.45
N ALA A 28 -26.44 -1.38 7.60
CA ALA A 28 -27.69 -2.09 7.84
C ALA A 28 -28.41 -1.62 9.13
N ILE A 29 -27.66 -1.36 10.21
CA ILE A 29 -28.22 -0.81 11.44
C ILE A 29 -28.73 0.62 11.20
N ALA A 30 -27.91 1.47 10.57
CA ALA A 30 -28.25 2.86 10.31
C ALA A 30 -29.49 3.00 9.40
N GLU A 31 -29.60 2.18 8.36
CA GLU A 31 -30.78 2.12 7.48
C GLU A 31 -32.04 1.68 8.22
N SER A 32 -31.92 0.66 9.08
CA SER A 32 -33.03 0.19 9.91
C SER A 32 -33.53 1.30 10.83
N LEU A 33 -32.60 2.03 11.46
CA LEU A 33 -32.92 3.19 12.31
C LEU A 33 -33.54 4.33 11.52
N ALA A 34 -33.02 4.65 10.33
CA ALA A 34 -33.55 5.69 9.45
C ALA A 34 -35.00 5.39 8.99
N ARG A 35 -35.30 4.12 8.69
CA ARG A 35 -36.66 3.67 8.34
C ARG A 35 -37.61 3.71 9.53
N ALA A 36 -37.14 3.28 10.70
CA ALA A 36 -37.94 3.25 11.91
C ALA A 36 -38.22 4.65 12.48
N ARG A 37 -37.30 5.61 12.24
CA ARG A 37 -37.37 6.99 12.75
C ARG A 37 -36.92 7.99 11.69
N PRO A 38 -37.76 8.25 10.68
CA PRO A 38 -37.42 9.19 9.61
C PRO A 38 -37.34 10.65 10.09
N ASP A 39 -37.86 10.96 11.27
CA ASP A 39 -37.77 12.26 11.93
C ASP A 39 -36.38 12.54 12.54
N GLN A 40 -35.56 11.51 12.74
CA GLN A 40 -34.21 11.65 13.28
C GLN A 40 -33.21 11.81 12.11
N PRO A 41 -32.47 12.92 12.02
CA PRO A 41 -31.51 13.13 10.94
C PRO A 41 -30.24 12.28 11.10
N GLU A 42 -29.86 11.94 12.34
CA GLU A 42 -28.57 11.32 12.68
C GLU A 42 -28.28 10.01 11.90
N PRO A 43 -29.21 9.05 11.76
CA PRO A 43 -28.95 7.84 10.98
C PRO A 43 -28.74 8.14 9.49
N GLY A 44 -29.51 9.09 8.94
CA GLY A 44 -29.38 9.51 7.54
C GLY A 44 -28.06 10.23 7.25
N GLU A 45 -27.60 11.08 8.17
CA GLU A 45 -26.28 11.71 8.07
C GLU A 45 -25.14 10.69 8.20
N PHE A 46 -25.28 9.72 9.11
CA PHE A 46 -24.31 8.65 9.27
C PHE A 46 -24.21 7.74 8.04
N ILE A 47 -25.34 7.38 7.40
CA ILE A 47 -25.35 6.64 6.13
C ILE A 47 -24.56 7.40 5.06
N LYS A 48 -24.85 8.69 4.87
CA LYS A 48 -24.14 9.53 3.88
C LYS A 48 -22.64 9.59 4.16
N ALA A 49 -22.25 9.68 5.44
CA ALA A 49 -20.85 9.67 5.82
C ALA A 49 -20.17 8.33 5.48
N LEU A 50 -20.81 7.19 5.78
CA LEU A 50 -20.30 5.87 5.42
C LEU A 50 -20.15 5.69 3.91
N GLU A 51 -21.14 6.13 3.13
CA GLU A 51 -21.08 6.07 1.68
C GLU A 51 -19.96 6.94 1.11
N ALA A 52 -19.79 8.16 1.63
CA ALA A 52 -18.71 9.05 1.24
C ALA A 52 -17.33 8.43 1.54
N ASP A 53 -17.15 7.84 2.72
CA ASP A 53 -15.89 7.17 3.09
C ASP A 53 -15.63 5.93 2.22
N ARG A 54 -16.67 5.13 1.93
CA ARG A 54 -16.55 4.01 0.98
C ARG A 54 -16.10 4.47 -0.40
N THR A 55 -16.71 5.53 -0.93
CA THR A 55 -16.31 6.10 -2.22
C THR A 55 -14.85 6.56 -2.20
N ARG A 56 -14.40 7.20 -1.11
CA ARG A 56 -12.99 7.61 -0.95
C ARG A 56 -12.05 6.40 -0.98
N TYR A 57 -12.38 5.32 -0.29
CA TYR A 57 -11.57 4.09 -0.29
C TYR A 57 -11.48 3.45 -1.69
N LEU A 58 -12.57 3.45 -2.45
CA LEU A 58 -12.59 2.92 -3.81
C LEU A 58 -11.72 3.75 -4.75
N LEU A 59 -11.86 5.08 -4.73
CA LEU A 59 -11.05 5.97 -5.56
C LEU A 59 -9.56 5.92 -5.17
N LEU A 60 -9.25 5.75 -3.88
CA LEU A 60 -7.88 5.51 -3.43
C LEU A 60 -7.32 4.20 -4.01
N ALA A 61 -8.11 3.12 -4.02
CA ALA A 61 -7.70 1.85 -4.62
C ALA A 61 -7.48 1.98 -6.14
N GLU A 62 -8.35 2.71 -6.83
CA GLU A 62 -8.21 3.00 -8.26
C GLU A 62 -6.94 3.81 -8.56
N ALA A 63 -6.63 4.84 -7.78
CA ALA A 63 -5.39 5.60 -7.92
C ALA A 63 -4.14 4.70 -7.78
N ARG A 64 -4.17 3.76 -6.84
CA ARG A 64 -3.09 2.78 -6.64
C ARG A 64 -2.95 1.83 -7.82
N GLU A 65 -4.07 1.41 -8.40
CA GLU A 65 -4.07 0.56 -9.60
C GLU A 65 -3.49 1.32 -10.81
N LEU A 66 -3.91 2.57 -11.02
CA LEU A 66 -3.36 3.45 -12.05
C LEU A 66 -1.85 3.62 -11.89
N ALA A 67 -1.37 3.87 -10.67
CA ALA A 67 0.06 3.95 -10.38
C ALA A 67 0.79 2.62 -10.66
N GLY A 68 0.17 1.48 -10.34
CA GLY A 68 0.70 0.15 -10.67
C GLY A 68 0.82 -0.10 -12.18
N LYS A 69 -0.09 0.47 -12.97
CA LYS A 69 -0.06 0.47 -14.45
C LYS A 69 0.88 1.54 -15.04
N ARG A 70 1.55 2.32 -14.20
CA ARG A 70 2.41 3.46 -14.59
C ARG A 70 1.65 4.62 -15.23
N GLU A 71 0.35 4.72 -14.99
CA GLU A 71 -0.49 5.86 -15.34
C GLU A 71 -0.39 6.94 -14.24
N TYR A 72 0.84 7.37 -13.95
CA TYR A 72 1.15 8.23 -12.79
C TYR A 72 0.38 9.56 -12.80
N THR A 73 0.29 10.23 -13.95
CA THR A 73 -0.45 11.50 -14.07
C THR A 73 -1.92 11.35 -13.66
N ARG A 74 -2.60 10.31 -14.16
CA ARG A 74 -4.01 10.04 -13.81
C ARG A 74 -4.18 9.66 -12.35
N ALA A 75 -3.23 8.87 -11.81
CA ALA A 75 -3.24 8.53 -10.39
C ALA A 75 -3.11 9.79 -9.52
N VAL A 76 -2.21 10.71 -9.85
CA VAL A 76 -2.05 11.99 -9.12
C VAL A 76 -3.29 12.87 -9.27
N GLU A 77 -3.86 13.02 -10.46
CA GLU A 77 -5.10 13.80 -10.68
C GLU A 77 -6.27 13.29 -9.83
N LEU A 78 -6.42 11.96 -9.74
CA LEU A 78 -7.46 11.34 -8.93
C LEU A 78 -7.23 11.59 -7.43
N LEU A 79 -5.97 11.48 -6.98
CA LEU A 79 -5.62 11.75 -5.58
C LEU A 79 -5.74 13.23 -5.22
N ASP A 80 -5.37 14.15 -6.11
CA ASP A 80 -5.57 15.59 -5.90
C ASP A 80 -7.08 15.93 -5.83
N SER A 81 -7.89 15.27 -6.65
CA SER A 81 -9.36 15.39 -6.58
C SER A 81 -9.89 14.88 -5.24
N LEU A 82 -9.36 13.75 -4.72
CA LEU A 82 -9.69 13.24 -3.40
C LEU A 82 -9.25 14.20 -2.27
N ALA A 83 -8.05 14.76 -2.37
CA ALA A 83 -7.52 15.71 -1.39
C ALA A 83 -8.40 16.97 -1.32
N ALA A 84 -8.93 17.44 -2.47
CA ALA A 84 -9.87 18.56 -2.52
C ALA A 84 -11.20 18.29 -1.78
N THR A 85 -11.56 17.02 -1.57
CA THR A 85 -12.72 16.63 -0.73
C THR A 85 -12.41 16.60 0.78
N GLY A 86 -11.20 17.00 1.17
CA GLY A 86 -10.73 16.95 2.56
C GLY A 86 -10.22 15.58 3.00
N TYR A 87 -9.95 14.66 2.06
CA TYR A 87 -9.41 13.34 2.40
C TYR A 87 -7.92 13.44 2.77
N HIS A 88 -7.61 13.42 4.06
CA HIS A 88 -6.27 13.69 4.59
C HIS A 88 -5.19 12.70 4.10
N ASP A 89 -5.56 11.44 3.86
CA ASP A 89 -4.58 10.41 3.42
C ASP A 89 -4.19 10.53 1.94
N ALA A 90 -4.88 11.36 1.16
CA ALA A 90 -4.55 11.56 -0.25
C ALA A 90 -3.16 12.20 -0.45
N GLY A 91 -2.77 13.15 0.41
CA GLY A 91 -1.48 13.86 0.30
C GLY A 91 -0.26 12.92 0.37
N PRO A 92 -0.13 12.10 1.44
CA PRO A 92 0.91 11.09 1.53
C PRO A 92 0.91 10.11 0.35
N GLU A 93 -0.26 9.77 -0.16
CA GLU A 93 -0.40 8.88 -1.31
C GLU A 93 0.10 9.52 -2.62
N VAL A 94 -0.17 10.82 -2.85
CA VAL A 94 0.38 11.59 -3.98
C VAL A 94 1.90 11.52 -3.97
N VAL A 95 2.52 11.77 -2.81
CA VAL A 95 3.98 11.71 -2.64
C VAL A 95 4.51 10.32 -2.99
N ARG A 96 3.83 9.26 -2.53
CA ARG A 96 4.20 7.88 -2.84
C ARG A 96 4.15 7.58 -4.35
N VAL A 97 3.12 8.07 -5.05
CA VAL A 97 2.97 7.91 -6.50
C VAL A 97 4.08 8.66 -7.25
N LEU A 98 4.38 9.89 -6.86
CA LEU A 98 5.46 10.71 -7.47
C LEU A 98 6.85 10.11 -7.24
N LEU A 99 7.12 9.54 -6.07
CA LEU A 99 8.35 8.79 -5.82
C LEU A 99 8.46 7.56 -6.74
N GLY A 100 7.35 6.83 -6.91
CA GLY A 100 7.27 5.71 -7.85
C GLY A 100 7.55 6.11 -9.29
N GLU A 101 6.95 7.22 -9.74
CA GLU A 101 7.20 7.81 -11.07
C GLU A 101 8.66 8.20 -11.25
N GLY A 102 9.25 8.86 -10.26
CA GLY A 102 10.66 9.28 -10.30
C GLY A 102 11.61 8.08 -10.38
N HIS A 103 11.39 7.05 -9.57
CA HIS A 103 12.18 5.81 -9.62
C HIS A 103 12.01 5.08 -10.95
N TRP A 104 10.79 5.07 -11.51
CA TRP A 104 10.58 4.51 -12.84
C TRP A 104 11.38 5.28 -13.90
N HIS A 105 11.27 6.61 -13.96
CA HIS A 105 12.05 7.42 -14.90
C HIS A 105 13.56 7.25 -14.74
N TRP A 106 14.03 7.13 -13.51
CA TRP A 106 15.42 6.88 -13.19
C TRP A 106 15.90 5.55 -13.78
N SER A 107 15.12 4.48 -13.61
CA SER A 107 15.42 3.16 -14.18
C SER A 107 15.51 3.17 -15.72
N GLN A 108 14.83 4.12 -16.37
CA GLN A 108 14.85 4.31 -17.82
C GLN A 108 15.99 5.24 -18.29
N GLY A 109 16.90 5.64 -17.41
CA GLY A 109 17.98 6.58 -17.71
C GLY A 109 17.51 8.02 -17.92
N ARG A 110 16.26 8.34 -17.57
CA ARG A 110 15.65 9.66 -17.79
C ARG A 110 15.81 10.54 -16.56
N ALA A 111 17.07 10.82 -16.19
CA ALA A 111 17.43 11.52 -14.95
C ALA A 111 16.71 12.88 -14.78
N GLY A 112 16.51 13.65 -15.86
CA GLY A 112 15.79 14.93 -15.78
C GLY A 112 14.28 14.80 -15.50
N GLN A 113 13.64 13.71 -15.92
CA GLN A 113 12.24 13.42 -15.59
C GLN A 113 12.13 12.88 -14.16
N ALA A 114 13.06 12.01 -13.77
CA ALA A 114 13.16 11.49 -12.41
C ALA A 114 13.35 12.62 -11.38
N LYS A 115 14.28 13.54 -11.65
CA LYS A 115 14.54 14.70 -10.79
C LYS A 115 13.29 15.54 -10.57
N ARG A 116 12.58 15.89 -11.64
CA ARG A 116 11.34 16.66 -11.55
C ARG A 116 10.29 15.97 -10.70
N SER A 117 10.14 14.65 -10.85
CA SER A 117 9.17 13.88 -10.05
C SER A 117 9.52 13.92 -8.56
N PHE A 118 10.81 13.78 -8.21
CA PHE A 118 11.27 13.87 -6.83
C PHE A 118 11.23 15.28 -6.25
N GLU A 119 11.49 16.32 -7.06
CA GLU A 119 11.32 17.73 -6.66
C GLU A 119 9.87 18.01 -6.30
N VAL A 120 8.92 17.62 -7.16
CA VAL A 120 7.48 17.78 -6.87
C VAL A 120 7.08 16.98 -5.62
N ALA A 121 7.61 15.76 -5.44
CA ALA A 121 7.36 14.97 -4.23
C ALA A 121 7.86 15.70 -2.96
N GLN A 122 9.03 16.34 -3.02
CA GLN A 122 9.58 17.12 -1.91
C GLN A 122 8.82 18.44 -1.69
N GLU A 123 8.33 19.09 -2.74
CA GLU A 123 7.48 20.28 -2.61
C GLU A 123 6.15 19.95 -1.91
N ARG A 124 5.56 18.79 -2.22
CA ARG A 124 4.33 18.30 -1.60
C ARG A 124 4.54 17.87 -0.14
N ASP A 125 5.70 17.31 0.19
CA ASP A 125 6.10 16.98 1.55
C ASP A 125 7.59 17.31 1.79
N PRO A 126 7.91 18.52 2.28
CA PRO A 126 9.29 18.93 2.53
C PRO A 126 10.01 18.08 3.60
N GLY A 127 9.24 17.42 4.46
CA GLY A 127 9.72 16.49 5.48
C GLY A 127 10.11 15.12 4.93
N ASN A 128 9.77 14.81 3.67
CA ASN A 128 9.96 13.48 3.13
C ASN A 128 11.43 13.10 2.92
N ALA A 129 11.96 12.24 3.80
CA ALA A 129 13.34 11.79 3.72
C ALA A 129 13.64 10.99 2.44
N GLN A 130 12.65 10.30 1.86
CA GLN A 130 12.83 9.51 0.64
C GLN A 130 13.02 10.41 -0.57
N ALA A 131 12.18 11.45 -0.72
CA ALA A 131 12.31 12.42 -1.81
C ALA A 131 13.67 13.13 -1.78
N ARG A 132 14.09 13.57 -0.59
CA ARG A 132 15.39 14.22 -0.37
C ARG A 132 16.56 13.31 -0.74
N LYS A 133 16.55 12.08 -0.23
CA LYS A 133 17.57 11.09 -0.54
C LYS A 133 17.63 10.80 -2.04
N ALA A 134 16.47 10.63 -2.69
CA ALA A 134 16.41 10.36 -4.12
C ALA A 134 17.04 11.50 -4.94
N LEU A 135 16.79 12.76 -4.57
CA LEU A 135 17.42 13.92 -5.21
C LEU A 135 18.94 13.99 -4.99
N ASP A 136 19.42 13.65 -3.80
CA ASP A 136 20.85 13.56 -3.52
C ASP A 136 21.53 12.47 -4.38
N ASP A 137 20.88 11.31 -4.51
CA ASP A 137 21.37 10.20 -5.33
C ASP A 137 21.39 10.58 -6.83
N ILE A 138 20.40 11.36 -7.29
CA ILE A 138 20.38 11.97 -8.63
C ILE A 138 21.59 12.86 -8.89
N GLY A 139 21.92 13.73 -7.93
CA GLY A 139 23.03 14.67 -8.06
C GLY A 139 24.41 13.99 -8.08
N LYS A 140 24.54 12.80 -7.49
CA LYS A 140 25.80 12.08 -7.34
C LYS A 140 26.12 11.14 -8.50
N THR A 141 25.15 10.71 -9.28
CA THR A 141 25.45 9.91 -10.48
C THR A 141 26.02 10.81 -11.59
N PRO A 142 27.18 10.48 -12.17
CA PRO A 142 27.64 11.18 -13.36
C PRO A 142 26.60 11.03 -14.47
N ARG A 143 26.30 12.14 -15.18
CA ARG A 143 25.47 12.14 -16.38
C ARG A 143 25.83 10.92 -17.24
N PRO A 144 24.87 10.07 -17.65
CA PRO A 144 25.10 9.30 -18.86
C PRO A 144 25.40 10.33 -19.95
N VAL A 145 26.61 10.27 -20.47
CA VAL A 145 27.04 11.06 -21.61
C VAL A 145 25.94 10.96 -22.67
N THR A 146 25.51 12.13 -23.10
CA THR A 146 24.56 12.39 -24.17
C THR A 146 24.62 11.36 -25.27
N ALA A 147 23.43 10.97 -25.74
CA ALA A 147 23.22 10.49 -27.08
C ALA A 147 23.98 11.37 -28.08
N THR A 148 25.15 10.88 -28.52
CA THR A 148 25.80 11.37 -29.73
C THR A 148 25.09 10.71 -30.90
N THR A 149 24.42 11.56 -31.67
CA THR A 149 24.03 11.44 -33.06
C THR A 149 24.73 10.31 -33.83
N GLY A 150 23.93 9.39 -34.36
CA GLY A 150 24.20 8.67 -35.60
C GLY A 150 25.41 7.74 -35.61
N GLN A 151 25.22 6.48 -35.19
CA GLN A 151 25.86 5.36 -35.88
C GLN A 151 25.09 4.06 -35.61
N ARG A 152 24.60 3.47 -36.70
CA ARG A 152 23.99 2.14 -36.77
C ARG A 152 25.06 1.11 -36.38
N PRO A 153 24.87 0.27 -35.34
CA PRO A 153 25.81 -0.82 -35.11
C PRO A 153 25.63 -1.86 -36.21
N THR A 154 26.66 -2.04 -37.03
CA THR A 154 26.86 -3.19 -37.90
C THR A 154 26.93 -4.48 -37.07
N PRO A 155 26.41 -5.62 -37.56
CA PRO A 155 26.52 -6.89 -36.86
C PRO A 155 27.98 -7.36 -36.87
N ALA A 156 28.56 -7.55 -35.68
CA ALA A 156 29.87 -8.15 -35.54
C ALA A 156 29.80 -9.65 -35.87
N THR A 157 30.59 -10.04 -36.86
CA THR A 157 30.82 -11.41 -37.32
C THR A 157 31.33 -12.28 -36.16
N ARG A 158 30.58 -13.33 -35.83
CA ARG A 158 30.99 -14.38 -34.89
C ARG A 158 31.96 -15.33 -35.61
N PRO A 159 33.17 -15.63 -35.10
CA PRO A 159 33.94 -16.76 -35.60
C PRO A 159 33.27 -18.07 -35.15
N ALA A 160 33.23 -19.06 -36.05
CA ALA A 160 32.71 -20.39 -35.78
C ALA A 160 33.55 -21.13 -34.70
N PRO A 161 32.95 -21.91 -33.79
CA PRO A 161 33.70 -22.75 -32.88
C PRO A 161 34.18 -24.04 -33.57
N ASP A 162 35.45 -24.34 -33.36
CA ASP A 162 36.19 -25.52 -33.80
C ASP A 162 35.71 -26.78 -33.04
N PRO A 163 35.34 -27.90 -33.70
CA PRO A 163 34.77 -29.06 -33.05
C PRO A 163 35.85 -30.09 -32.70
N ARG A 164 36.54 -29.93 -31.55
CA ARG A 164 37.27 -31.02 -30.85
C ARG A 164 37.89 -30.55 -29.55
N ALA A 165 37.15 -30.68 -28.45
CA ALA A 165 37.72 -30.94 -27.12
C ALA A 165 36.59 -31.42 -26.19
N ASN A 166 36.48 -32.73 -26.12
CA ASN A 166 35.57 -33.46 -25.26
C ASN A 166 36.28 -33.68 -23.92
N THR A 167 35.94 -32.92 -22.89
CA THR A 167 36.20 -33.29 -21.49
C THR A 167 35.12 -32.72 -20.59
N THR A 168 34.25 -33.62 -20.12
CA THR A 168 33.31 -33.44 -19.00
C THR A 168 34.02 -32.94 -17.74
N PRO A 169 33.43 -31.99 -17.00
CA PRO A 169 33.43 -32.13 -15.55
C PRO A 169 32.03 -31.95 -14.94
N ALA A 170 31.65 -32.99 -14.19
CA ALA A 170 30.76 -33.02 -13.03
C ALA A 170 29.65 -31.95 -12.95
N ALA A 171 28.43 -32.38 -13.26
CA ALA A 171 27.21 -31.71 -12.84
C ALA A 171 27.21 -31.56 -11.31
N LYS A 172 27.19 -30.32 -10.84
CA LYS A 172 26.80 -30.00 -9.46
C LYS A 172 25.35 -30.49 -9.26
N PRO A 173 25.01 -31.09 -8.11
CA PRO A 173 23.66 -31.55 -7.86
C PRO A 173 22.69 -30.37 -7.87
N VAL A 174 21.75 -30.40 -8.80
CA VAL A 174 20.51 -29.64 -8.74
C VAL A 174 19.78 -30.05 -7.46
N SER A 175 19.65 -29.12 -6.52
CA SER A 175 18.72 -29.29 -5.40
C SER A 175 17.32 -29.53 -5.98
N PRO A 176 16.60 -30.58 -5.56
CA PRO A 176 15.24 -30.78 -6.01
C PRO A 176 14.41 -29.60 -5.52
N THR A 177 13.81 -28.88 -6.46
CA THR A 177 12.69 -27.98 -6.19
C THR A 177 11.62 -28.82 -5.52
N GLY A 178 11.56 -28.75 -4.20
CA GLY A 178 10.47 -29.34 -3.44
C GLY A 178 9.19 -28.72 -3.96
N THR A 179 8.32 -29.55 -4.51
CA THR A 179 6.91 -29.22 -4.73
C THR A 179 6.31 -28.93 -3.36
N GLN A 180 6.41 -27.69 -2.91
CA GLN A 180 5.73 -27.23 -1.71
C GLN A 180 4.25 -27.23 -2.07
N ALA A 181 3.48 -28.11 -1.43
CA ALA A 181 2.03 -28.13 -1.58
C ALA A 181 1.50 -26.69 -1.38
N PRO A 182 0.50 -26.25 -2.17
CA PRO A 182 -0.12 -24.96 -1.94
C PRO A 182 -0.55 -24.91 -0.46
N PRO A 183 -0.28 -23.80 0.25
CA PRO A 183 -0.65 -23.70 1.65
C PRO A 183 -2.16 -23.98 1.77
N PRO A 184 -2.59 -24.67 2.85
CA PRO A 184 -4.00 -24.89 3.08
C PRO A 184 -4.75 -23.55 3.01
N PRO A 185 -6.02 -23.52 2.59
CA PRO A 185 -6.79 -22.29 2.58
C PRO A 185 -6.79 -21.67 3.98
N LEU A 186 -6.57 -20.35 4.05
CA LEU A 186 -6.49 -19.62 5.30
C LEU A 186 -7.80 -19.78 6.09
N ASP A 187 -7.70 -20.24 7.33
CA ASP A 187 -8.83 -20.33 8.26
C ASP A 187 -9.36 -18.91 8.56
N PRO A 188 -10.64 -18.60 8.31
CA PRO A 188 -11.24 -17.31 8.64
C PRO A 188 -11.06 -16.91 10.12
N ALA A 189 -11.02 -17.88 11.05
CA ALA A 189 -10.76 -17.61 12.45
C ALA A 189 -9.31 -17.16 12.70
N LEU A 190 -8.36 -17.68 11.93
CA LEU A 190 -6.96 -17.26 11.98
C LEU A 190 -6.80 -15.86 11.36
N GLU A 191 -7.49 -15.57 10.26
CA GLU A 191 -7.49 -14.22 9.67
C GLU A 191 -8.07 -13.18 10.63
N GLN A 192 -9.17 -13.50 11.32
CA GLN A 192 -9.77 -12.60 12.30
C GLN A 192 -8.84 -12.35 13.50
N ARG A 193 -8.17 -13.39 14.02
CA ARG A 193 -7.17 -13.22 15.10
C ARG A 193 -5.99 -12.36 14.67
N ALA A 194 -5.52 -12.52 13.43
CA ALA A 194 -4.48 -11.68 12.86
C ALA A 194 -4.93 -10.22 12.72
N LEU A 195 -6.18 -9.98 12.32
CA LEU A 195 -6.78 -8.64 12.29
C LEU A 195 -6.86 -8.02 13.69
N ASP A 196 -7.35 -8.76 14.69
CA ASP A 196 -7.48 -8.25 16.05
C ASP A 196 -6.11 -7.89 16.66
N ALA A 197 -5.09 -8.73 16.44
CA ALA A 197 -3.73 -8.46 16.87
C ALA A 197 -3.11 -7.26 16.12
N TYR A 198 -3.38 -7.12 14.81
CA TYR A 198 -2.95 -5.98 14.01
C TYR A 198 -3.59 -4.67 14.49
N ALA A 199 -4.90 -4.66 14.71
CA ALA A 199 -5.64 -3.49 15.21
C ALA A 199 -5.11 -3.05 16.58
N LYS A 200 -4.87 -4.01 17.49
CA LYS A 200 -4.30 -3.72 18.80
C LYS A 200 -2.88 -3.15 18.69
N GLY A 201 -2.03 -3.69 17.82
CA GLY A 201 -0.69 -3.13 17.58
C GLY A 201 -0.75 -1.68 17.07
N TYR A 202 -1.73 -1.36 16.24
CA TYR A 202 -1.93 -0.01 15.71
C TYR A 202 -2.48 0.97 16.75
N GLU A 203 -3.38 0.55 17.63
CA GLU A 203 -3.86 1.37 18.76
C GLU A 203 -2.73 1.73 19.73
N GLU A 204 -1.87 0.78 20.08
CA GLU A 204 -0.74 1.02 20.98
C GLU A 204 0.30 1.99 20.37
N LEU A 205 0.45 1.97 19.04
CA LEU A 205 1.27 2.93 18.31
C LEU A 205 0.67 4.35 18.34
N LYS A 206 -0.65 4.47 18.27
CA LYS A 206 -1.37 5.76 18.14
C LYS A 206 -1.59 6.47 19.47
N ASP A 207 -1.93 5.72 20.53
CA ASP A 207 -2.38 6.31 21.79
C ASP A 207 -1.25 6.52 22.81
N ARG A 208 -0.13 5.79 22.68
CA ARG A 208 0.89 5.72 23.75
C ARG A 208 2.34 5.82 23.31
N ASP A 209 2.60 5.92 22.01
CA ASP A 209 3.95 5.80 21.45
C ASP A 209 4.68 4.53 21.94
N ASP A 210 3.90 3.50 22.35
CA ASP A 210 4.42 2.25 22.89
C ASP A 210 4.84 1.34 21.74
N THR A 211 5.94 1.74 21.12
CA THR A 211 6.59 1.04 20.02
C THR A 211 7.00 -0.38 20.39
N THR A 212 7.18 -0.69 21.68
CA THR A 212 7.52 -2.04 22.14
C THR A 212 6.30 -2.96 22.09
N THR A 213 5.17 -2.52 22.64
CA THR A 213 3.92 -3.28 22.62
C THR A 213 3.38 -3.40 21.18
N ALA A 214 3.44 -2.31 20.40
CA ALA A 214 3.07 -2.33 18.99
C ALA A 214 3.93 -3.30 18.17
N ARG A 215 5.26 -3.28 18.33
CA ARG A 215 6.18 -4.21 17.67
C ARG A 215 5.89 -5.66 18.05
N ASN A 216 5.61 -5.95 19.33
CA ASN A 216 5.26 -7.30 19.75
C ASN A 216 3.96 -7.80 19.09
N LYS A 217 2.96 -6.92 18.96
CA LYS A 217 1.70 -7.24 18.29
C LYS A 217 1.85 -7.47 16.79
N PHE A 218 2.63 -6.65 16.09
CA PHE A 218 2.90 -6.89 14.67
C PHE A 218 3.72 -8.17 14.45
N ARG A 219 4.65 -8.51 15.35
CA ARG A 219 5.36 -9.80 15.29
C ARG A 219 4.40 -10.98 15.46
N GLU A 220 3.41 -10.86 16.35
CA GLU A 220 2.35 -11.87 16.53
C GLU A 220 1.57 -12.12 15.24
N VAL A 221 1.24 -11.06 14.49
CA VAL A 221 0.57 -11.15 13.18
C VAL A 221 1.45 -11.86 12.15
N VAL A 222 2.74 -11.52 12.09
CA VAL A 222 3.71 -12.14 11.17
C VAL A 222 3.91 -13.63 11.48
N GLU A 223 3.97 -14.03 12.75
CA GLU A 223 4.06 -15.44 13.13
C GLU A 223 2.77 -16.20 12.82
N MET A 224 1.59 -15.63 13.13
CA MET A 224 0.29 -16.26 12.82
C MET A 224 0.10 -16.50 11.32
N LEU A 225 0.61 -15.59 10.48
CA LEU A 225 0.45 -15.66 9.04
C LEU A 225 1.75 -16.07 8.32
N ARG A 226 2.70 -16.70 9.01
CA ARG A 226 3.99 -17.10 8.45
C ARG A 226 3.86 -18.03 7.25
N GLU A 227 2.86 -18.91 7.28
CA GLU A 227 2.54 -19.83 6.18
C GLU A 227 1.77 -19.14 5.02
N TYR A 228 1.39 -17.87 5.21
CA TYR A 228 0.60 -17.05 4.29
C TYR A 228 1.28 -15.71 3.99
N PRO A 229 2.50 -15.70 3.41
CA PRO A 229 3.24 -14.47 3.15
C PRO A 229 2.54 -13.51 2.17
N GLU A 230 1.60 -14.04 1.38
CA GLU A 230 0.78 -13.24 0.45
C GLU A 230 -0.39 -12.53 1.14
N ASN A 231 -0.73 -12.89 2.39
CA ASN A 231 -1.82 -12.27 3.12
C ASN A 231 -1.56 -10.77 3.38
N LYS A 232 -2.59 -9.95 3.17
CA LYS A 232 -2.50 -8.48 3.33
C LYS A 232 -2.02 -8.04 4.72
N TRP A 233 -2.42 -8.76 5.78
CA TRP A 233 -2.04 -8.44 7.16
C TRP A 233 -0.59 -8.83 7.45
N TYR A 234 -0.11 -9.92 6.87
CA TYR A 234 1.31 -10.30 6.93
C TYR A 234 2.20 -9.22 6.32
N LYS A 235 1.86 -8.75 5.11
CA LYS A 235 2.60 -7.69 4.42
C LYS A 235 2.60 -6.39 5.23
N ARG A 236 1.42 -5.93 5.65
CA ARG A 236 1.27 -4.69 6.44
C ARG A 236 2.00 -4.75 7.79
N ALA A 237 1.90 -5.85 8.53
CA ALA A 237 2.61 -6.02 9.80
C ALA A 237 4.12 -6.08 9.60
N SER A 238 4.60 -6.76 8.55
CA SER A 238 6.03 -6.82 8.20
C SER A 238 6.60 -5.45 7.83
N ASP A 239 5.84 -4.65 7.09
CA ASP A 239 6.26 -3.30 6.71
C ASP A 239 6.30 -2.37 7.93
N LEU A 240 5.28 -2.40 8.80
CA LEU A 240 5.28 -1.64 10.06
C LEU A 240 6.42 -2.06 10.99
N LEU A 241 6.76 -3.35 11.07
CA LEU A 241 7.93 -3.81 11.83
C LEU A 241 9.26 -3.25 11.28
N ARG A 242 9.37 -3.08 9.96
CA ARG A 242 10.56 -2.45 9.33
C ARG A 242 10.61 -0.95 9.61
N GLU A 243 9.46 -0.29 9.66
CA GLU A 243 9.36 1.14 9.97
C GLU A 243 9.68 1.42 11.44
N ILE A 244 9.11 0.66 12.37
CA ILE A 244 9.40 0.76 13.82
C ILE A 244 10.83 0.27 14.13
N GLY A 245 11.44 -0.51 13.23
CA GLY A 245 12.81 -1.04 13.33
C GLY A 245 13.93 -0.06 12.99
N ARG A 246 13.60 1.07 12.35
CA ARG A 246 14.54 2.13 11.95
C ARG A 246 14.58 3.24 12.99
#